data_AF-A0A1H7G855-F1
#
_entry.id   AF-A0A1H7G855-F1
#
_cell.length_a   1.000
_cell.length_b   1.000
_cell.length_c   1.000
_cell.angle_alpha   90.00
_cell.angle_beta   90.00
_cell.angle_gamma   90.00
#
_symmetry.space_group_name_H-M   'P 1'
#
loop_
_entity.id
_entity.type
_entity.pdbx_description
1 polymer ?
#
loop_
_entity_poly.entity_id
_entity_poly.type
_entity_poly.pdbx_seq_one_letter_code
_entity_poly.pdbx_strand_id
1 'polypeptide(L)' 'MNSLVAASALFLAGGLSVVTMGAAPLQGVLNDFFWAGLALSGFLAIVGLEAAS' A
#
# COMPACT_ATOMS: atom_id res chain seq x y z
N MET A 1 15.19 -6.40 4.97
CA MET A 1 14.20 -5.37 5.37
C MET A 1 14.03 -4.29 4.30
N ASN A 2 15.09 -3.66 3.79
CA ASN A 2 14.99 -2.58 2.78
C ASN A 2 14.15 -2.92 1.52
N SER A 3 14.30 -4.13 0.96
CA SER A 3 13.52 -4.56 -0.21
C SER A 3 12.01 -4.67 0.06
N LEU A 4 11.62 -5.05 1.29
CA LEU A 4 10.21 -5.14 1.69
C LEU A 4 9.60 -3.74 1.83
N VAL A 5 10.36 -2.80 2.42
CA VAL A 5 9.95 -1.40 2.57
C VAL A 5 9.80 -0.73 1.21
N ALA A 6 10.76 -0.94 0.30
CA ALA A 6 10.69 -0.44 -1.06
C ALA A 6 9.50 -1.01 -1.83
N ALA A 7 9.25 -2.32 -1.74
CA ALA A 7 8.09 -2.95 -2.37
C ALA A 7 6.76 -2.42 -1.80
N SER A 8 6.69 -2.20 -0.48
CA SER A 8 5.50 -1.64 0.18
C SER A 8 5.26 -0.19 -0.25
N ALA A 9 6.31 0.62 -0.35
CA ALA A 9 6.20 2.00 -0.86
C ALA A 9 5.74 2.05 -2.33
N LEU A 10 6.25 1.13 -3.17
CA LEU A 10 5.81 0.99 -4.56
C LEU A 10 4.35 0.56 -4.67
N PHE A 11 3.93 -0.41 -3.86
CA PHE A 11 2.53 -0.85 -3.80
C PHE A 11 1.62 0.29 -3.33
N LEU A 12 2.03 1.05 -2.30
CA LEU A 12 1.29 2.20 -1.78
C LEU A 12 1.15 3.30 -2.86
N ALA A 13 2.24 3.65 -3.54
CA ALA A 13 2.23 4.66 -4.60
C ALA A 13 1.35 4.23 -5.79
N GLY A 14 1.47 2.98 -6.23
CA GLY A 14 0.62 2.42 -7.28
C GLY A 14 -0.85 2.35 -6.88
N GLY A 15 -1.14 1.90 -5.66
CA GLY A 15 -2.50 1.82 -5.12
C GLY A 15 -3.16 3.18 -5.00
N LEU A 16 -2.45 4.21 -4.51
CA LEU A 16 -3.00 5.58 -4.48
C LEU A 16 -3.29 6.12 -5.88
N SER A 17 -2.42 5.86 -6.86
CA SER A 17 -2.65 6.25 -8.25
C SER A 17 -3.97 5.67 -8.78
N VAL A 18 -4.20 4.37 -8.55
CA VAL A 18 -5.46 3.68 -8.93
C VAL A 18 -6.68 4.32 -8.25
N VAL A 19 -6.58 4.69 -6.97
CA VAL A 19 -7.64 5.41 -6.25
C VAL A 19 -7.92 6.77 -6.90
N THR A 20 -6.88 7.57 -7.17
CA THR A 20 -7.04 8.90 -7.77
C THR A 20 -7.59 8.87 -9.20
N MET A 21 -7.35 7.78 -9.93
CA MET A 21 -7.91 7.52 -11.26
C MET A 21 -9.35 6.99 -11.21
N GLY A 22 -9.93 6.77 -10.04
CA GLY A 22 -11.28 6.19 -9.89
C GLY A 22 -11.38 4.73 -10.34
N ALA A 23 -10.24 4.04 -10.45
CA ALA A 23 -10.14 2.64 -10.88
C ALA A 23 -10.07 1.66 -9.70
N ALA A 24 -10.25 2.15 -8.47
CA ALA A 24 -10.29 1.29 -7.29
C ALA A 24 -11.52 0.36 -7.31
N PRO A 25 -11.41 -0.86 -6.77
CA PRO A 25 -12.56 -1.76 -6.68
C PRO A 25 -13.66 -1.10 -5.84
N LEU A 26 -14.90 -1.08 -6.34
CA LEU A 26 -16.02 -0.41 -5.66
C LEU A 26 -16.65 -1.25 -4.54
N GLN A 27 -16.64 -2.59 -4.67
CA GLN A 27 -17.31 -3.48 -3.72
C GLN A 27 -16.82 -4.92 -3.82
N GLY A 28 -17.09 -5.69 -2.76
CA GLY A 28 -16.78 -7.11 -2.66
C GLY A 28 -15.37 -7.40 -2.16
N VAL A 29 -15.02 -8.69 -2.13
CA VAL A 29 -13.80 -9.20 -1.50
C VAL A 29 -12.52 -8.54 -2.02
N LEU A 30 -12.47 -8.15 -3.30
CA LEU A 30 -11.33 -7.45 -3.89
C LEU A 30 -11.17 -6.02 -3.37
N ASN A 31 -12.25 -5.32 -3.03
CA ASN A 31 -12.20 -4.02 -2.37
C ASN A 31 -11.55 -4.16 -0.98
N ASP A 32 -11.98 -5.16 -0.21
CA ASP A 32 -11.48 -5.36 1.15
C ASP A 32 -9.98 -5.70 1.14
N PHE A 33 -9.55 -6.58 0.23
CA PHE A 33 -8.12 -6.88 0.06
C PHE A 33 -7.31 -5.69 -0.45
N PHE A 34 -7.87 -4.88 -1.34
CA PHE A 34 -7.20 -3.70 -1.87
C PHE A 34 -6.93 -2.68 -0.77
N TRP A 35 -7.94 -2.32 0.02
CA TRP A 35 -7.79 -1.36 1.12
C TRP A 35 -6.95 -1.91 2.27
N ALA A 36 -7.11 -3.19 2.62
CA ALA A 36 -6.27 -3.84 3.63
C ALA A 36 -4.80 -3.89 3.19
N GLY A 37 -4.53 -4.21 1.91
CA GLY A 37 -3.19 -4.20 1.34
C GLY A 37 -2.57 -2.81 1.30
N LEU A 38 -3.36 -1.78 0.99
CA LEU A 38 -2.93 -0.37 1.03
C LEU A 38 -2.54 0.05 2.45
N ALA A 39 -3.40 -0.25 3.43
CA ALA A 39 -3.14 0.05 4.83
C ALA A 39 -1.88 -0.68 5.35
N LEU A 40 -1.74 -1.97 5.04
CA LEU A 40 -0.57 -2.76 5.41
C LEU A 40 0.71 -2.22 4.78
N SER A 41 0.65 -1.82 3.51
CA SER A 41 1.80 -1.26 2.80
C SER A 41 2.23 0.09 3.36
N GLY A 42 1.27 0.93 3.77
CA GLY A 42 1.53 2.15 4.53
C GLY A 42 2.23 1.87 5.85
N PHE A 43 1.73 0.90 6.62
CA PHE A 43 2.35 0.51 7.89
C PHE A 43 3.77 -0.02 7.72
N LEU A 44 4.00 -0.91 6.75
CA LEU A 44 5.34 -1.46 6.46
C LEU A 44 6.31 -0.38 5.97
N ALA A 45 5.85 0.61 5.21
CA ALA A 45 6.66 1.74 4.79
C ALA A 45 7.10 2.59 5.99
N ILE A 46 6.19 2.89 6.92
CA ILE A 46 6.48 3.67 8.14
C ILE A 46 7.43 2.91 9.06
N VAL A 47 7.11 1.66 9.41
CA VAL A 47 7.99 0.82 10.25
C VAL A 47 9.38 0.65 9.62
N GLY A 48 9.41 0.53 8.29
CA GLY A 48 10.64 0.48 7.52
C GLY A 48 11.50 1.74 7.61
N LEU A 49 10.85 2.90 7.61
CA LEU A 49 11.51 4.20 7.75
C LEU A 49 12.03 4.40 9.17
N GLU A 50 11.23 4.07 10.19
CA GLU A 50 11.62 4.13 11.61
C GLU A 50 12.77 3.16 11.94
N ALA A 51 12.81 2.00 11.29
CA ALA A 51 13.93 1.06 11.45
C ALA A 51 15.22 1.50 10.75
N ALA A 52 15.16 2.52 9.89
CA ALA A 52 16.31 3.06 9.16
C ALA A 52 16.87 4.36 9.76
N SER A 53 16.16 5.00 10.69
CA SER A 53 16.58 6.17 11.47
C SER A 53 17.36 5.79 12.72
#